data_AF-A0A431IJ18-F1
#
_entry.id   AF-A0A431IJ18-F1
#
_cell.length_a   1.000
_cell.length_b   1.000
_cell.length_c   1.000
_cell.angle_alpha   90.00
_cell.angle_beta   90.00
_cell.angle_gamma   90.00
#
_symmetry.space_group_name_H-M   'P 1'
#
loop_
_entity.id
_entity.type
_entity.pdbx_description
1 polymer ?
#
loop_
_entity_poly.entity_id
_entity_poly.type
_entity_poly.pdbx_seq_one_letter_code
_entity_poly.pdbx_strand_id
1 'polypeptide(L)'
;MQRHIKQFMTRILLVVAIMFFIYLCIFGTYGLVRLYQLGKENKKIVDLLVMHQQELNRLKEELSLWQESSFLKEKNAREKLHMAHKDDIVYYIQTQ
;
A
#
# COMPACT_ATOMS: atom_id res chain seq x y z
N MET A 1 -10.96 -19.68 -63.15
CA MET A 1 -10.32 -18.50 -62.51
C MET A 1 -11.06 -17.99 -61.27
N GLN A 2 -12.38 -17.77 -61.33
CA GLN A 2 -13.18 -17.18 -60.24
C GLN A 2 -13.23 -18.00 -58.92
N ARG A 3 -13.17 -19.34 -58.98
CA ARG A 3 -13.22 -20.20 -57.77
C ARG A 3 -11.97 -20.07 -56.88
N HIS A 4 -10.78 -19.96 -57.47
CA HIS A 4 -9.54 -19.84 -56.70
C HIS A 4 -9.43 -18.49 -55.99
N ILE A 5 -9.91 -17.41 -56.62
CA ILE A 5 -9.95 -16.06 -56.01
C ILE A 5 -10.88 -16.04 -54.79
N LYS A 6 -12.07 -16.66 -54.89
CA LYS A 6 -13.00 -16.76 -53.76
C LYS A 6 -12.43 -17.56 -52.58
N GLN A 7 -11.69 -18.65 -52.86
CA GLN A 7 -11.02 -19.45 -51.84
C GLN A 7 -9.84 -18.71 -51.19
N PHE A 8 -9.12 -17.90 -51.96
CA PHE A 8 -8.02 -17.08 -51.45
C PHE A 8 -8.55 -15.95 -50.55
N MET A 9 -9.63 -15.28 -50.95
CA MET A 9 -10.30 -14.26 -50.13
C MET A 9 -10.83 -14.82 -48.80
N THR A 10 -11.46 -16.00 -48.82
CA THR A 10 -11.97 -16.62 -47.58
C THR A 10 -10.84 -17.01 -46.63
N ARG A 11 -9.71 -17.51 -47.15
CA ARG A 11 -8.52 -17.80 -46.32
C ARG A 11 -7.93 -16.54 -45.69
N ILE A 12 -7.81 -15.46 -46.45
CA ILE A 12 -7.30 -14.18 -45.93
C ILE A 12 -8.24 -13.63 -44.85
N LEU A 13 -9.55 -13.66 -45.11
CA LEU A 13 -10.55 -13.19 -44.15
C LEU A 13 -10.50 -13.99 -42.84
N LEU A 14 -10.26 -15.30 -42.92
CA LEU A 14 -10.09 -16.17 -41.75
C LEU A 14 -8.85 -15.78 -40.93
N VAL A 15 -7.73 -15.54 -41.59
CA VAL A 15 -6.49 -15.10 -40.93
C VAL A 15 -6.67 -13.74 -40.26
N VAL A 16 -7.33 -12.79 -40.92
CA VAL A 16 -7.63 -11.47 -40.36
C VAL A 16 -8.57 -11.58 -39.16
N ALA A 17 -9.60 -12.43 -39.24
CA ALA A 17 -10.51 -12.66 -38.13
C ALA A 17 -9.80 -13.27 -36.91
N ILE A 18 -8.88 -14.21 -37.12
CA ILE A 18 -8.06 -14.79 -36.05
C ILE A 18 -7.14 -13.73 -35.43
N MET A 19 -6.46 -12.93 -36.24
CA MET A 19 -5.61 -11.85 -35.72
C MET A 19 -6.42 -10.82 -34.92
N PHE A 20 -7.61 -10.45 -35.39
CA PHE A 20 -8.49 -9.54 -34.68
C PHE A 20 -8.96 -10.14 -33.34
N PHE A 21 -9.28 -11.44 -33.32
CA PHE A 21 -9.65 -12.14 -32.09
C PHE A 21 -8.51 -12.18 -31.07
N ILE A 22 -7.29 -12.49 -31.53
CA ILE A 22 -6.09 -12.47 -30.68
C ILE A 22 -5.85 -11.06 -30.13
N TYR A 23 -5.97 -10.04 -30.98
CA TYR A 23 -5.83 -8.65 -30.57
C TYR A 23 -6.83 -8.28 -29.47
N LEU A 24 -8.11 -8.63 -29.64
CA LEU A 24 -9.14 -8.41 -28.62
C LEU A 24 -8.90 -9.22 -27.33
N CYS A 25 -8.38 -10.44 -27.41
CA CYS A 25 -8.06 -11.23 -26.22
C CYS A 25 -6.89 -10.64 -25.42
N ILE A 26 -5.91 -10.03 -26.10
CA ILE A 26 -4.73 -9.45 -25.44
C ILE A 26 -5.01 -8.02 -24.95
N PHE A 27 -5.56 -7.16 -25.82
CA PHE A 27 -5.77 -5.73 -25.58
C PHE A 27 -7.21 -5.36 -25.18
N GLY A 28 -8.12 -6.32 -25.16
CA GLY A 28 -9.50 -6.07 -24.74
C GLY A 28 -9.60 -5.61 -23.29
N THR A 29 -10.70 -4.96 -22.97
CA THR A 29 -11.03 -4.43 -21.62
C THR A 29 -11.03 -5.49 -20.53
N TYR A 30 -11.15 -6.78 -20.86
CA TYR A 30 -11.05 -7.91 -19.94
C TYR A 30 -9.92 -8.88 -20.31
N GLY A 31 -8.95 -8.41 -21.10
CA GLY A 31 -7.86 -9.21 -21.61
C GLY A 31 -6.84 -9.63 -20.54
N LEU A 32 -5.95 -10.52 -20.94
CA LEU A 32 -4.89 -11.10 -20.10
C LEU A 32 -4.01 -10.03 -19.44
N VAL A 33 -3.73 -8.92 -20.15
CA VAL A 33 -2.93 -7.81 -19.62
C VAL A 33 -3.59 -7.18 -18.40
N ARG A 34 -4.92 -6.97 -18.45
CA ARG A 34 -5.65 -6.39 -17.33
C ARG A 34 -5.70 -7.35 -16.15
N LEU A 35 -5.87 -8.65 -16.41
CA LEU A 35 -5.87 -9.67 -15.36
C LEU A 35 -4.52 -9.71 -14.61
N TYR A 36 -3.41 -9.57 -15.36
CA TYR A 36 -2.08 -9.47 -14.78
C TYR A 36 -1.89 -8.19 -13.96
N GLN A 37 -2.36 -7.05 -14.47
CA GLN A 37 -2.32 -5.78 -13.73
C GLN A 37 -3.14 -5.83 -12.44
N LEU A 38 -4.37 -6.36 -12.50
CA LEU A 38 -5.23 -6.59 -11.33
C LEU A 38 -4.56 -7.50 -10.30
N GLY A 39 -3.90 -8.58 -10.74
CA GLY A 39 -3.14 -9.45 -9.84
C GLY A 39 -1.99 -8.72 -9.14
N LYS A 40 -1.27 -7.86 -9.87
CA LYS A 40 -0.18 -7.04 -9.31
C LYS A 40 -0.69 -5.98 -8.34
N GLU A 41 -1.81 -5.33 -8.65
CA GLU A 41 -2.46 -4.35 -7.77
C GLU A 41 -2.98 -5.01 -6.50
N ASN A 42 -3.65 -6.16 -6.62
CA ASN A 42 -4.13 -6.91 -5.46
C ASN A 42 -2.98 -7.31 -4.54
N LYS A 43 -1.87 -7.82 -5.10
CA LYS A 43 -0.67 -8.15 -4.32
C LYS A 43 -0.12 -6.93 -3.58
N LYS A 44 -0.02 -5.76 -4.24
CA LYS A 44 0.43 -4.52 -3.59
C LYS A 44 -0.47 -4.12 -2.43
N ILE A 45 -1.79 -4.23 -2.59
CA ILE A 45 -2.76 -3.91 -1.54
C ILE A 45 -2.58 -4.85 -0.34
N VAL A 46 -2.40 -6.15 -0.60
CA VAL A 46 -2.13 -7.13 0.46
C VAL A 46 -0.83 -6.83 1.19
N ASP A 47 0.25 -6.52 0.47
CA ASP A 47 1.54 -6.17 1.07
C ASP A 47 1.44 -4.90 1.93
N LEU A 48 0.72 -3.88 1.46
CA LEU A 48 0.45 -2.66 2.23
C LEU A 48 -0.36 -2.94 3.50
N LEU A 49 -1.36 -3.82 3.41
CA LEU A 49 -2.18 -4.21 4.55
C LEU A 49 -1.34 -4.91 5.62
N VAL A 50 -0.46 -5.82 5.21
CA VAL A 50 0.48 -6.48 6.13
C VAL A 50 1.40 -5.47 6.80
N MET A 51 1.99 -4.53 6.04
CA MET A 51 2.87 -3.51 6.62
C MET A 51 2.13 -2.61 7.63
N HIS A 52 0.93 -2.14 7.30
CA HIS A 52 0.15 -1.31 8.23
C HIS A 52 -0.31 -2.09 9.46
N GLN A 53 -0.63 -3.39 9.31
CA GLN A 53 -0.96 -4.22 10.46
C GLN A 53 0.24 -4.38 11.41
N GLN A 54 1.45 -4.55 10.87
CA GLN A 54 2.67 -4.60 11.66
C GLN A 54 2.93 -3.27 12.37
N GLU A 55 2.75 -2.15 11.68
CA GLU A 55 2.90 -0.81 12.26
C GLU A 55 1.90 -0.55 13.38
N LEU A 56 0.63 -0.93 13.20
CA LEU A 56 -0.38 -0.85 14.24
C LEU A 56 -0.03 -1.69 15.47
N ASN A 57 0.50 -2.90 15.26
CA ASN A 57 0.90 -3.76 16.38
C ASN A 57 2.08 -3.15 17.15
N ARG A 58 3.11 -2.66 16.44
CA ARG A 58 4.24 -1.95 17.07
C ARG A 58 3.76 -0.74 17.87
N LEU A 59 2.88 0.08 17.27
CA LEU A 59 2.38 1.28 17.93
C LEU A 59 1.54 0.93 19.16
N LYS A 60 0.77 -0.16 19.14
CA LYS A 60 0.04 -0.65 20.31
C LYS A 60 0.97 -1.10 21.43
N GLU A 61 2.06 -1.81 21.10
CA GLU A 61 3.08 -2.20 22.08
C GLU A 61 3.79 -0.99 22.68
N GLU A 62 4.15 0.00 21.85
CA GLU A 62 4.68 1.27 22.35
C GLU A 62 3.68 1.96 23.27
N LEU A 63 2.40 2.02 22.89
CA LEU A 63 1.37 2.68 23.69
C LEU A 63 1.13 1.96 25.02
N SER A 64 1.17 0.62 25.05
CA SER A 64 1.05 -0.15 26.30
C SER A 64 2.25 0.10 27.21
N LEU A 65 3.47 0.11 26.67
CA LEU A 65 4.68 0.44 27.43
C LEU A 65 4.62 1.86 28.02
N TRP A 66 4.11 2.83 27.25
CA TRP A 66 3.88 4.19 27.71
C TRP A 66 2.79 4.28 28.78
N GLN A 67 1.72 3.48 28.69
CA GLN A 67 0.63 3.51 29.66
C GLN A 67 1.03 2.89 31.01
N GLU A 68 1.75 1.77 30.99
CA GLU A 68 2.12 1.00 32.18
C GLU A 68 3.30 1.61 32.94
N SER A 69 4.23 2.30 32.27
CA SER A 69 5.39 2.87 32.94
C SER A 69 5.15 4.32 33.39
N SER A 70 4.89 4.51 34.70
CA SER A 70 4.89 5.84 35.33
C SER A 70 6.23 6.56 35.12
N PHE A 71 7.32 5.80 35.07
CA PHE A 71 8.68 6.28 34.83
C PHE A 71 8.86 6.96 33.46
N LEU A 72 8.31 6.41 32.36
CA LEU A 72 8.44 7.05 31.05
C LEU A 72 7.64 8.35 30.97
N LYS A 73 6.46 8.40 31.63
CA LYS A 73 5.66 9.63 31.73
C LYS A 73 6.41 10.71 32.50
N GLU A 74 7.02 10.35 33.63
CA GLU A 74 7.83 11.28 34.43
C GLU A 74 9.07 11.76 33.66
N LYS A 75 9.82 10.83 33.05
CA LYS A 75 10.99 11.15 32.24
C LYS A 75 10.66 12.14 31.11
N ASN A 76 9.58 11.88 30.37
CA ASN A 76 9.16 12.76 29.28
C ASN A 76 8.69 14.14 29.79
N ALA A 77 8.05 14.21 30.96
CA ALA A 77 7.68 15.48 31.60
C ALA A 77 8.91 16.27 32.06
N ARG A 78 9.93 15.60 32.63
CA ARG A 78 11.18 16.26 33.06
C ARG A 78 12.01 16.74 31.86
N GLU A 79 12.12 15.94 30.82
CA GLU A 79 12.95 16.26 29.65
C GLU A 79 12.29 17.26 28.69
N LYS A 80 10.99 17.13 28.41
CA LYS A 80 10.31 17.98 27.40
C LYS A 80 9.56 19.16 27.97
N LEU A 81 9.08 19.06 29.22
CA LEU A 81 8.28 20.11 29.84
C LEU A 81 9.06 20.84 30.94
N HIS A 82 10.33 20.48 31.16
CA HIS A 82 11.18 21.01 32.24
C HIS A 82 10.49 20.99 33.61
N MET A 83 9.59 20.03 33.82
CA MET A 83 8.86 19.92 35.07
C MET A 83 9.79 19.42 36.18
N ALA A 84 9.81 20.13 37.30
CA ALA A 84 10.49 19.71 38.51
C ALA A 84 9.77 18.52 39.15
N HIS A 85 10.52 17.61 39.78
CA HIS A 85 9.93 16.52 40.56
C HIS A 85 9.20 17.08 41.78
N LYS A 86 8.24 16.32 42.31
CA LYS A 86 7.45 16.75 43.46
C LYS A 86 8.31 17.07 44.70
N ASP A 87 9.45 16.39 44.80
CA ASP A 87 10.42 16.57 45.90
C ASP A 87 11.57 17.55 45.54
N ASP A 88 11.56 18.12 44.33
CA ASP A 88 12.57 19.11 43.93
C ASP A 88 12.23 20.49 44.54
N ILE A 89 13.23 21.14 45.11
CA ILE A 89 13.07 22.48 45.69
C ILE A 89 13.21 23.53 44.57
N VAL A 90 12.10 24.20 44.24
CA VAL A 90 12.07 25.26 43.22
C VAL A 90 12.39 26.61 43.87
N TYR A 91 13.51 27.21 43.45
CA TYR A 91 13.91 28.55 43.90
C TYR A 91 13.40 29.61 42.92
N TYR A 92 12.52 30.50 43.36
CA TYR A 92 12.13 31.68 42.59
C TYR A 92 13.10 32.83 42.87
N ILE A 93 13.83 33.24 41.84
CA ILE A 93 14.70 34.41 41.91
C ILE A 93 13.87 35.59 41.37
N GLN A 94 13.37 36.44 42.26
CA GLN A 94 12.74 37.71 41.87
C GLN A 94 13.84 38.63 41.33
N THR A 95 13.89 38.79 40.02
CA THR A 95 14.72 39.81 39.38
C THR A 95 14.03 41.16 39.61
N GLN A 96 14.67 42.02 40.41
CA GLN A 96 14.26 43.41 40.61
C GLN A 96 14.47 44.24 39.35
#